data_AF-A0A969JCL6-F1
#
_entry.id   AF-A0A969JCL6-F1
#
_cell.length_a   1.000
_cell.length_b   1.000
_cell.length_c   1.000
_cell.angle_alpha   90.00
_cell.angle_beta   90.00
_cell.angle_gamma   90.00
#
_symmetry.space_group_name_H-M   'P 1'
#
loop_
_entity.id
_entity.type
_entity.pdbx_description
1 polymer ?
#
loop_
_entity_poly.entity_id
_entity_poly.type
_entity_poly.pdbx_seq_one_letter_code
_entity_poly.pdbx_strand_id
1 'polypeptide(L)'
;MKPKINDPQTWSQAELLMQPAFIRLIDNVRKAVEATDWESRYETLQVWPEAATAVQKARWEVLTAQLETTQPVDLGAVEAELATLPRPELFYRLYLEWGDRQAEFDLWQLCYQVCFRDYEPDLPTDSAGPLAAEIQAVEIQAVEIDDRLLDPQGEIDWVALDQKTKGIINQIIAGLA
;
A
#
# COMPACT_ATOMS: atom_id res chain seq x y z
N MET A 1 9.74 1.51 -1.66
CA MET A 1 10.46 0.99 -0.48
C MET A 1 9.55 0.91 0.76
N LYS A 2 9.61 -0.14 1.60
CA LYS A 2 8.91 -0.17 2.90
C LYS A 2 9.70 0.65 3.95
N PRO A 3 9.07 1.57 4.69
CA PRO A 3 9.76 2.41 5.68
C PRO A 3 10.20 1.61 6.91
N LYS A 4 11.28 2.04 7.57
CA LYS A 4 11.74 1.49 8.85
C LYS A 4 11.30 2.38 10.00
N ILE A 5 10.51 1.83 10.90
CA ILE A 5 10.15 2.50 12.15
C ILE A 5 11.08 1.97 13.24
N ASN A 6 11.88 2.85 13.85
CA ASN A 6 12.88 2.47 14.86
C ASN A 6 12.46 2.77 16.30
N ASP A 7 11.29 3.38 16.49
CA ASP A 7 10.83 3.90 17.77
C ASP A 7 9.44 3.33 18.15
N PRO A 8 9.25 2.78 19.36
CA PRO A 8 7.96 2.20 19.78
C PRO A 8 6.78 3.17 19.76
N GLN A 9 7.02 4.46 20.06
CA GLN A 9 5.96 5.47 20.01
C GLN A 9 5.53 5.72 18.56
N THR A 10 6.49 5.88 17.65
CA THR A 10 6.27 5.99 16.21
C THR A 10 5.53 4.78 15.66
N TRP A 11 5.82 3.57 16.18
CA TRP A 11 5.10 2.35 15.81
C TRP A 11 3.64 2.41 16.21
N SER A 12 3.35 2.74 17.47
CA SER A 12 1.97 2.88 17.98
C SER A 12 1.16 3.93 17.20
N GLN A 13 1.79 5.06 16.89
CA GLN A 13 1.16 6.11 16.07
C GLN A 13 0.93 5.67 14.62
N ALA A 14 1.85 4.89 14.03
CA ALA A 14 1.67 4.32 12.70
C ALA A 14 0.50 3.34 12.66
N GLU A 15 0.38 2.46 13.67
CA GLU A 15 -0.74 1.53 13.79
C GLU A 15 -2.09 2.25 13.83
N LEU A 16 -2.16 3.37 14.56
CA LEU A 16 -3.36 4.22 14.61
C LEU A 16 -3.67 4.87 13.26
N LEU A 17 -2.65 5.40 12.58
CA LEU A 17 -2.82 6.31 11.45
C LEU A 17 -2.95 5.61 10.09
N MET A 18 -2.24 4.50 9.88
CA MET A 18 -2.06 3.92 8.55
C MET A 18 -3.37 3.47 7.88
N GLN A 19 -4.24 2.77 8.60
CA GLN A 19 -5.51 2.32 8.01
C GLN A 19 -6.43 3.52 7.67
N PRO A 20 -6.66 4.49 8.58
CA PRO A 20 -7.36 5.73 8.25
C PRO A 20 -6.78 6.49 7.06
N ALA A 21 -5.45 6.60 6.98
CA ALA A 21 -4.76 7.26 5.87
C ALA A 21 -5.01 6.54 4.55
N PHE A 22 -4.92 5.21 4.53
CA PHE A 22 -5.17 4.39 3.35
C PHE A 22 -6.63 4.54 2.85
N ILE A 23 -7.60 4.53 3.76
CA ILE A 23 -9.02 4.75 3.42
C ILE A 23 -9.22 6.14 2.82
N ARG A 24 -8.65 7.18 3.44
CA ARG A 24 -8.76 8.56 2.95
C ARG A 24 -8.08 8.77 1.61
N LEU A 25 -6.95 8.10 1.39
CA LEU A 25 -6.24 8.11 0.11
C LEU A 25 -7.16 7.60 -1.01
N ILE A 26 -7.73 6.39 -0.86
CA ILE A 26 -8.62 5.80 -1.86
C ILE A 26 -9.86 6.66 -2.11
N ASP A 27 -10.48 7.17 -1.04
CA ASP A 27 -11.66 8.03 -1.14
C ASP A 27 -11.35 9.32 -1.94
N ASN A 28 -10.19 9.94 -1.68
CA ASN A 28 -9.78 11.15 -2.38
C ASN A 28 -9.31 10.89 -3.81
N VAL A 29 -8.71 9.72 -4.12
CA VAL A 29 -8.48 9.29 -5.52
C VAL A 29 -9.81 9.24 -6.27
N ARG A 30 -10.81 8.54 -5.74
CA ARG A 30 -12.13 8.43 -6.38
C ARG A 30 -12.72 9.82 -6.67
N LYS A 31 -12.77 10.70 -5.67
CA LYS A 31 -13.34 12.06 -5.83
C LYS A 31 -12.58 12.90 -6.85
N ALA A 32 -11.25 12.78 -6.89
CA ALA A 32 -10.44 13.55 -7.82
C ALA A 32 -10.66 13.08 -9.26
N VAL A 33 -10.70 11.75 -9.46
CA VAL A 33 -10.94 11.13 -10.76
C VAL A 33 -12.35 11.44 -11.28
N GLU A 34 -13.37 11.46 -10.43
CA GLU A 34 -14.75 11.87 -10.78
C GLU A 34 -14.86 13.27 -11.40
N ALA A 35 -13.87 14.14 -11.17
CA ALA A 35 -13.82 15.49 -11.75
C ALA A 35 -13.01 15.56 -13.07
N THR A 36 -12.56 14.43 -13.59
CA THR A 36 -11.70 14.32 -14.78
C THR A 36 -12.20 13.26 -15.75
N ASP A 37 -11.54 13.13 -16.91
CA ASP A 37 -11.79 12.06 -17.87
C ASP A 37 -10.99 10.78 -17.59
N TRP A 38 -10.18 10.76 -16.52
CA TRP A 38 -9.46 9.57 -16.10
C TRP A 38 -10.42 8.53 -15.52
N GLU A 39 -10.12 7.26 -15.73
CA GLU A 39 -10.75 6.13 -15.03
C GLU A 39 -9.75 5.53 -14.04
N SER A 40 -10.24 5.02 -12.90
CA SER A 40 -9.39 4.39 -11.89
C SER A 40 -9.72 2.91 -11.70
N ARG A 41 -8.67 2.08 -11.63
CA ARG A 41 -8.76 0.64 -11.31
C ARG A 41 -7.79 0.30 -10.19
N TYR A 42 -8.27 -0.49 -9.23
CA TYR A 42 -7.47 -0.98 -8.10
C TYR A 42 -7.17 -2.46 -8.28
N GLU A 43 -5.91 -2.85 -8.11
CA GLU A 43 -5.51 -4.26 -8.18
C GLU A 43 -4.60 -4.64 -7.03
N THR A 44 -4.82 -5.85 -6.53
CA THR A 44 -3.90 -6.53 -5.63
C THR A 44 -3.04 -7.47 -6.46
N LEU A 45 -1.73 -7.21 -6.48
CA LEU A 45 -0.75 -8.09 -7.11
C LEU A 45 -0.11 -8.98 -6.06
N GLN A 46 -0.10 -10.28 -6.36
CA GLN A 46 0.49 -11.30 -5.53
C GLN A 46 1.82 -11.74 -6.15
N VAL A 47 2.93 -11.31 -5.55
CA VAL A 47 4.28 -11.62 -6.04
C VAL A 47 4.87 -12.73 -5.18
N TRP A 48 5.15 -13.87 -5.81
CA TRP A 48 5.73 -15.02 -5.12
C TRP A 48 7.25 -14.95 -5.09
N PRO A 49 7.91 -15.46 -4.03
CA PRO A 49 9.34 -15.72 -4.06
C PRO A 49 9.69 -16.62 -5.26
N GLU A 50 10.82 -16.34 -5.91
CA GLU A 50 11.25 -17.09 -7.10
C GLU A 50 11.37 -18.60 -6.83
N ALA A 51 11.78 -18.98 -5.62
CA ALA A 51 11.90 -20.37 -5.18
C ALA A 51 10.57 -21.09 -4.96
N ALA A 52 9.42 -20.41 -5.02
CA ALA A 52 8.11 -21.00 -4.74
C ALA A 52 7.62 -21.88 -5.92
N THR A 53 7.37 -23.15 -5.65
CA THR A 53 6.85 -24.11 -6.64
C THR A 53 5.34 -23.97 -6.85
N ALA A 54 4.84 -24.37 -8.02
CA ALA A 54 3.40 -24.35 -8.31
C ALA A 54 2.55 -25.14 -7.29
N VAL A 55 3.08 -26.26 -6.78
CA VAL A 55 2.40 -27.07 -5.75
C VAL A 55 2.27 -26.31 -4.44
N GLN A 56 3.33 -25.60 -4.01
CA GLN A 56 3.29 -24.77 -2.81
C GLN A 56 2.33 -23.60 -2.95
N LYS A 57 2.28 -22.95 -4.13
CA LYS A 57 1.34 -21.87 -4.42
C LYS A 57 -0.11 -22.33 -4.34
N ALA A 58 -0.44 -23.41 -5.03
CA ALA A 58 -1.78 -24.00 -4.99
C ALA A 58 -2.16 -24.45 -3.57
N ARG A 59 -1.21 -24.98 -2.80
CA ARG A 59 -1.47 -25.38 -1.41
C ARG A 59 -1.77 -24.18 -0.52
N TRP A 60 -1.01 -23.10 -0.66
CA TRP A 60 -1.26 -21.86 0.06
C TRP A 60 -2.65 -21.30 -0.27
N GLU A 61 -3.05 -21.26 -1.55
CA GLU A 61 -4.37 -20.77 -1.96
C GLU A 61 -5.52 -21.57 -1.31
N VAL A 62 -5.40 -22.90 -1.29
CA VAL A 62 -6.37 -23.78 -0.63
C VAL A 62 -6.46 -23.50 0.86
N LEU A 63 -5.32 -23.35 1.55
CA LEU A 63 -5.29 -23.11 2.99
C LEU A 63 -5.81 -21.71 3.36
N THR A 64 -5.46 -20.68 2.59
CA THR A 64 -5.98 -19.33 2.81
C THR A 64 -7.49 -19.27 2.60
N ALA A 65 -8.03 -19.94 1.57
CA ALA A 65 -9.48 -20.04 1.35
C ALA A 65 -10.21 -20.77 2.51
N GLN A 66 -9.53 -21.69 3.19
CA GLN A 66 -10.06 -22.34 4.39
C GLN A 66 -10.12 -21.41 5.61
N LEU A 67 -9.30 -20.37 5.67
CA LEU A 67 -9.39 -19.37 6.74
C LEU A 67 -10.54 -18.38 6.53
N GLU A 68 -10.94 -18.17 5.29
CA GLU A 68 -12.02 -17.24 4.93
C GLU A 68 -13.41 -17.88 5.00
N THR A 69 -13.48 -19.21 5.13
CA THR A 69 -14.76 -19.91 5.16
C THR A 69 -15.42 -19.89 6.54
N THR A 70 -16.75 -20.02 6.54
CA THR A 70 -17.57 -20.22 7.74
C THR A 70 -17.67 -21.69 8.16
N GLN A 71 -17.10 -22.62 7.39
CA GLN A 71 -17.08 -24.04 7.78
C GLN A 71 -16.09 -24.31 8.92
N PRO A 72 -16.36 -25.31 9.78
CA PRO A 72 -15.41 -25.71 10.82
C PRO A 72 -14.12 -26.24 10.18
N VAL A 73 -13.01 -25.55 10.44
CA VAL A 73 -11.66 -26.00 10.08
C VAL A 73 -10.80 -26.05 11.33
N ASP A 74 -9.80 -26.93 11.35
CA ASP A 74 -8.76 -26.90 12.38
C ASP A 74 -7.82 -25.72 12.08
N LEU A 75 -8.14 -24.56 12.64
CA LEU A 75 -7.38 -23.33 12.45
C LEU A 75 -5.92 -23.50 12.84
N GLY A 76 -5.64 -24.23 13.93
CA GLY A 76 -4.27 -24.45 14.39
C GLY A 76 -3.44 -25.27 13.41
N ALA A 77 -4.04 -26.31 12.81
CA ALA A 77 -3.38 -27.10 11.77
C ALA A 77 -3.15 -26.29 10.48
N VAL A 78 -4.13 -25.49 10.05
CA VAL A 78 -4.03 -24.65 8.85
C VAL A 78 -2.95 -23.58 9.01
N GLU A 79 -2.93 -22.88 10.15
CA GLU A 79 -1.92 -21.86 10.46
C GLU A 79 -0.51 -22.45 10.53
N ALA A 80 -0.36 -23.61 11.18
CA ALA A 80 0.92 -24.31 11.28
C ALA A 80 1.46 -24.69 9.89
N GLU A 81 0.59 -25.16 9.00
CA GLU A 81 1.00 -25.51 7.63
C GLU A 81 1.33 -24.27 6.79
N LEU A 82 0.50 -23.23 6.84
CA LEU A 82 0.77 -21.95 6.15
C LEU A 82 2.11 -21.33 6.58
N ALA A 83 2.54 -21.54 7.83
CA ALA A 83 3.84 -21.08 8.30
C ALA A 83 5.04 -21.79 7.62
N THR A 84 4.84 -22.96 7.02
CA THR A 84 5.88 -23.71 6.32
C THR A 84 5.98 -23.38 4.82
N LEU A 85 4.96 -22.73 4.27
CA LEU A 85 4.89 -22.42 2.84
C LEU A 85 5.56 -21.07 2.53
N PRO A 86 6.11 -20.90 1.32
CA PRO A 86 6.46 -19.56 0.85
C PRO A 86 5.22 -18.66 0.93
N ARG A 87 5.42 -17.40 1.28
CA ARG A 87 4.34 -16.41 1.34
C ARG A 87 4.52 -15.43 0.19
N PRO A 88 3.45 -15.10 -0.53
CA PRO A 88 3.53 -14.04 -1.50
C PRO A 88 3.61 -12.68 -0.78
N GLU A 89 4.30 -11.73 -1.41
CA GLU A 89 4.17 -10.33 -1.07
C GLU A 89 2.96 -9.74 -1.81
N LEU A 90 2.17 -8.95 -1.10
CA LEU A 90 1.01 -8.25 -1.66
C LEU A 90 1.38 -6.80 -1.97
N PHE A 91 1.10 -6.40 -3.20
CA PHE A 91 1.24 -5.02 -3.68
C PHE A 91 -0.13 -4.51 -4.08
N TYR A 92 -0.44 -3.26 -3.74
CA TYR A 92 -1.73 -2.64 -4.05
C TYR A 92 -1.48 -1.51 -5.03
N ARG A 93 -2.00 -1.66 -6.24
CA ARG A 93 -1.78 -0.73 -7.34
C ARG A 93 -3.04 0.05 -7.67
N LEU A 94 -2.83 1.32 -7.97
CA LEU A 94 -3.78 2.20 -8.63
C LEU A 94 -3.35 2.36 -10.09
N TYR A 95 -4.24 1.98 -11.00
CA TYR A 95 -4.13 2.30 -12.41
C TYR A 95 -5.06 3.46 -12.73
N LEU A 96 -4.51 4.46 -13.41
CA LEU A 96 -5.27 5.55 -14.00
C LEU A 96 -5.16 5.46 -15.53
N GLU A 97 -6.30 5.49 -16.21
CA GLU A 97 -6.35 5.37 -17.67
C GLU A 97 -7.18 6.51 -18.28
N TRP A 98 -6.67 7.13 -19.35
CA TRP A 98 -7.40 8.13 -20.14
C TRP A 98 -7.00 8.03 -21.61
N GLY A 99 -7.86 7.42 -22.43
CA GLY A 99 -7.53 7.11 -23.82
C GLY A 99 -6.32 6.18 -23.92
N ASP A 100 -5.28 6.61 -24.64
CA ASP A 100 -4.01 5.86 -24.76
C ASP A 100 -3.02 6.15 -23.61
N ARG A 101 -3.37 7.05 -22.67
CA ARG A 101 -2.53 7.37 -21.52
C ARG A 101 -2.81 6.41 -20.36
N GLN A 102 -1.75 5.92 -19.74
CA GLN A 102 -1.83 5.08 -18.55
C GLN A 102 -0.79 5.54 -17.52
N ALA A 103 -1.18 5.52 -16.25
CA ALA A 103 -0.29 5.78 -15.13
C ALA A 103 -0.55 4.75 -14.02
N GLU A 104 0.51 4.36 -13.32
CA GLU A 104 0.48 3.34 -12.29
C GLU A 104 1.13 3.86 -11.01
N PHE A 105 0.49 3.62 -9.87
CA PHE A 105 0.97 4.05 -8.56
C PHE A 105 0.87 2.91 -7.53
N ASP A 106 1.88 2.78 -6.68
CA ASP A 106 1.83 1.93 -5.49
C ASP A 106 1.10 2.67 -4.36
N LEU A 107 -0.05 2.13 -3.94
CA LEU A 107 -0.89 2.74 -2.91
C LEU A 107 -0.23 2.75 -1.53
N TRP A 108 0.64 1.78 -1.21
CA TRP A 108 1.38 1.82 0.05
C TRP A 108 2.43 2.92 0.03
N GLN A 109 3.13 3.13 -1.08
CA GLN A 109 4.07 4.27 -1.19
C GLN A 109 3.37 5.60 -0.96
N LEU A 110 2.19 5.79 -1.56
CA LEU A 110 1.36 6.98 -1.33
C LEU A 110 0.87 7.08 0.12
N CYS A 111 0.45 5.95 0.72
CA CYS A 111 0.05 5.92 2.12
C CYS A 111 1.20 6.29 3.06
N TYR A 112 2.42 5.82 2.78
CA TYR A 112 3.61 6.17 3.55
C TYR A 112 3.96 7.65 3.41
N GLN A 113 3.85 8.23 2.22
CA GLN A 113 4.01 9.68 1.99
C GLN A 113 2.99 10.50 2.80
N VAL A 114 1.78 9.96 3.00
CA VAL A 114 0.79 10.57 3.91
C VAL A 114 1.24 10.43 5.36
N CYS A 115 1.63 9.25 5.83
CA CYS A 115 1.84 9.00 7.26
C CYS A 115 3.15 9.54 7.82
N PHE A 116 4.20 9.64 7.01
CA PHE A 116 5.55 9.93 7.48
C PHE A 116 6.07 11.29 7.01
N ARG A 117 6.94 11.89 7.81
CA ARG A 117 7.69 13.11 7.43
C ARG A 117 8.80 12.75 6.46
N ASP A 118 8.98 13.63 5.46
CA ASP A 118 10.08 13.56 4.50
C ASP A 118 10.25 12.18 3.84
N TYR A 119 9.14 11.44 3.74
CA TYR A 119 9.09 10.18 3.02
C TYR A 119 8.98 10.47 1.54
N GLU A 120 10.03 10.11 0.81
CA GLU A 120 10.07 10.21 -0.64
C GLU A 120 9.67 8.84 -1.21
N PRO A 121 8.47 8.73 -1.80
CA PRO A 121 8.05 7.47 -2.39
C PRO A 121 8.95 7.15 -3.58
N ASP A 122 9.37 5.89 -3.66
CA ASP A 122 10.09 5.35 -4.81
C ASP A 122 9.07 5.12 -5.94
N LEU A 123 8.58 6.21 -6.51
CA LEU A 123 7.65 6.20 -7.63
C LEU A 123 8.43 5.99 -8.92
N PRO A 124 8.01 5.07 -9.80
CA PRO A 124 8.64 4.93 -11.11
C PRO A 124 8.53 6.26 -11.85
N THR A 125 9.67 6.92 -11.99
CA THR A 125 9.83 8.10 -12.83
C THR A 125 10.14 7.58 -14.23
N ASP A 126 9.22 7.85 -15.16
CA ASP A 126 9.28 7.57 -16.59
C ASP A 126 9.12 6.10 -17.03
N SER A 127 7.99 5.85 -17.71
CA SER A 127 7.71 5.01 -18.91
C SER A 127 8.39 3.65 -19.14
N ALA A 128 9.31 3.18 -18.31
CA ALA A 128 9.88 1.85 -18.36
C ALA A 128 9.11 0.99 -17.37
N GLY A 129 8.38 0.00 -17.91
CA GLY A 129 7.53 -0.88 -17.12
C GLY A 129 8.25 -1.55 -15.93
N PRO A 130 7.49 -2.13 -15.00
CA PRO A 130 7.89 -2.44 -13.63
C PRO A 130 8.91 -3.60 -13.46
N LEU A 131 9.70 -3.93 -14.49
CA LEU A 131 10.56 -5.11 -14.51
C LEU A 131 12.06 -4.81 -14.77
N ALA A 132 12.51 -3.57 -14.57
CA ALA A 132 13.93 -3.20 -14.74
C ALA A 132 14.56 -2.49 -13.52
N ALA A 133 13.86 -2.40 -12.39
CA ALA A 133 14.51 -2.05 -11.14
C ALA A 133 15.15 -3.32 -10.58
N GLU A 134 16.39 -3.59 -11.01
CA GLU A 134 17.31 -4.45 -10.27
C GLU A 134 17.18 -4.11 -8.78
N ILE A 135 17.10 -5.14 -7.93
CA ILE A 135 17.10 -5.02 -6.48
C ILE A 135 18.47 -4.46 -6.06
N GLN A 136 18.70 -3.18 -6.26
CA GLN A 136 19.66 -2.44 -5.48
C GLN A 136 19.11 -2.45 -4.05
N ALA A 137 19.94 -2.85 -3.09
CA ALA A 137 19.60 -2.78 -1.68
C ALA A 137 19.39 -1.31 -1.31
N VAL A 138 18.18 -0.79 -1.56
CA VAL A 138 17.82 0.58 -1.24
C VAL A 138 17.80 0.67 0.29
N GLU A 139 18.61 1.56 0.85
CA GLU A 139 18.73 1.74 2.29
C GLU A 139 17.35 2.01 2.88
N ILE A 140 16.90 1.15 3.78
CA ILE A 140 15.58 1.27 4.39
C ILE A 140 15.51 2.60 5.16
N GLN A 141 14.71 3.55 4.67
CA GLN A 141 14.60 4.88 5.26
C GLN A 141 14.01 4.78 6.67
N ALA A 142 14.77 5.27 7.66
CA ALA A 142 14.23 5.51 8.99
C ALA A 142 13.24 6.68 8.90
N VAL A 143 11.99 6.45 9.32
CA VAL A 143 10.93 7.45 9.22
C VAL A 143 10.41 7.89 10.58
N GLU A 144 9.92 9.12 10.63
CA GLU A 144 9.14 9.66 11.75
C GLU A 144 7.69 9.90 11.30
N ILE A 145 6.75 9.74 12.23
CA ILE A 145 5.34 10.06 11.97
C ILE A 145 5.18 11.56 11.72
N ASP A 146 4.32 11.90 10.77
CA ASP A 146 3.85 13.26 10.60
C ASP A 146 2.86 13.61 11.71
N ASP A 147 3.38 14.06 12.85
CA ASP A 147 2.60 14.45 14.02
C ASP A 147 1.58 15.57 13.77
N ARG A 148 1.66 16.30 12.64
CA ARG A 148 0.65 17.26 12.20
C ARG A 148 -0.68 16.59 11.85
N LEU A 149 -0.68 15.27 11.70
CA LEU A 149 -1.87 14.45 11.49
C LEU A 149 -2.51 13.98 12.81
N LEU A 150 -1.92 14.36 13.94
CA LEU A 150 -2.41 14.04 15.27
C LEU A 150 -2.82 15.33 16.00
N ASP A 151 -3.86 15.23 16.80
CA ASP A 151 -4.29 16.31 17.68
C ASP A 151 -3.39 16.39 18.95
N PRO A 152 -3.57 17.41 19.82
CA PRO A 152 -2.80 17.52 21.06
C PRO A 152 -2.94 16.34 22.03
N GLN A 153 -3.95 15.49 21.86
CA GLN A 153 -4.20 14.29 22.65
C GLN A 153 -3.51 13.05 22.03
N GLY A 154 -2.94 13.17 20.84
CA GLY A 154 -2.34 12.08 20.09
C GLY A 154 -3.36 11.24 19.31
N GLU A 155 -4.62 11.70 19.21
CA GLU A 155 -5.63 11.09 18.34
C GLU A 155 -5.53 11.65 16.92
N ILE A 156 -6.22 11.03 15.96
CA ILE A 156 -6.13 11.43 14.55
C ILE A 156 -6.86 12.76 14.33
N ASP A 157 -6.15 13.75 13.78
CA ASP A 157 -6.78 14.93 13.18
C ASP A 157 -7.32 14.56 11.79
N TRP A 158 -8.61 14.21 11.75
CA TRP A 158 -9.32 13.81 10.53
C TRP A 158 -9.33 14.90 9.45
N VAL A 159 -9.30 16.18 9.84
CA VAL A 159 -9.31 17.30 8.90
C VAL A 159 -7.93 17.43 8.26
N ALA A 160 -6.86 17.40 9.06
CA ALA A 160 -5.50 17.43 8.57
C ALA A 160 -5.21 16.23 7.65
N LEU A 161 -5.66 15.04 8.02
CA LEU A 161 -5.51 13.82 7.23
C LEU A 161 -6.21 13.92 5.86
N ASP A 162 -7.46 14.37 5.84
CA ASP A 162 -8.20 14.56 4.58
C ASP A 162 -7.54 15.63 3.69
N GLN A 163 -7.10 16.75 4.28
CA GLN A 163 -6.42 17.81 3.54
C GLN A 163 -5.09 17.33 2.95
N LYS A 164 -4.26 16.61 3.71
CA LYS A 164 -2.97 16.10 3.23
C LYS A 164 -3.17 15.09 2.11
N THR A 165 -4.06 14.12 2.30
CA THR A 165 -4.37 13.11 1.26
C THR A 165 -4.90 13.76 -0.01
N LYS A 166 -5.85 14.70 0.10
CA LYS A 166 -6.36 15.48 -1.04
C LYS A 166 -5.26 16.25 -1.76
N GLY A 167 -4.33 16.87 -1.01
CA GLY A 167 -3.19 17.58 -1.57
C GLY A 167 -2.29 16.68 -2.43
N ILE A 168 -1.93 15.51 -1.90
CA ILE A 168 -1.12 14.51 -2.63
C ILE A 168 -1.84 14.04 -3.89
N ILE A 169 -3.12 13.67 -3.80
CA ILE A 169 -3.87 13.20 -4.96
C ILE A 169 -4.02 14.29 -6.03
N ASN A 170 -4.30 15.53 -5.65
CA ASN A 170 -4.39 16.63 -6.61
C ASN A 170 -3.05 16.86 -7.34
N GLN A 171 -1.91 16.70 -6.66
CA GLN A 171 -0.60 16.78 -7.29
C GLN A 171 -0.40 15.66 -8.31
N ILE A 172 -0.79 14.43 -7.96
CA ILE A 172 -0.72 13.28 -8.87
C ILE A 172 -1.55 13.55 -10.13
N ILE A 173 -2.84 13.89 -9.98
CA ILE A 173 -3.73 14.13 -11.12
C ILE A 173 -3.26 15.31 -11.97
N ALA A 174 -2.78 16.40 -11.35
CA ALA A 174 -2.23 17.54 -12.08
C ALA A 174 -0.96 17.19 -12.87
N GLY A 175 -0.15 16.25 -12.38
CA GLY A 175 1.05 15.76 -13.07
C GLY A 175 0.75 14.88 -14.30
N LEU A 176 -0.50 14.44 -14.49
CA LEU A 176 -0.94 13.60 -15.61
C LEU A 176 -1.52 14.39 -16.80
N ALA A 177 -1.75 15.70 -16.62
CA ALA A 177 -2.29 16.61 -17.64
C ALA A 177 -1.24 16.94 -18.71
#